data_AF-R4YKR2-F1
#
_entry.id   AF-R4YKR2-F1
#
_cell.length_a   1.000
_cell.length_b   1.000
_cell.length_c   1.000
_cell.angle_alpha   90.00
_cell.angle_beta   90.00
_cell.angle_gamma   90.00
#
_symmetry.space_group_name_H-M   'P 1'
#
loop_
_entity.id
_entity.type
_entity.pdbx_description
1 polymer ?
#
loop_
_entity_poly.entity_id
_entity_poly.type
_entity_poly.pdbx_seq_one_letter_code
_entity_poly.pdbx_strand_id
1 'polypeptide(L)'
;MQTPGRCVLTVYSEEKPTIGQLLEISGQMSGQPLRRLFFGFIDTVTEQQNGIYKIVGREFSAMLNRRIALNLRHVKPSDVLEEISKQTGLQFILPKSEWTKKTIARFQHIGGGYGAMDSILNLWQVEKGIWQQQTDGQIFIGESIKSVPGQKRIKLAPEFFETTSVQGGTLPLVPRIRAGVQIEIAEKILYVNSIEIMGDKMRLNWQLDPWAKHLQAIQ
;
A
#
# COMPACT_ATOMS: atom_id res chain seq x y z
N MET A 1 1.84 2.70 5.69
CA MET A 1 1.57 1.30 5.26
C MET A 1 0.10 1.04 4.92
N GLN A 2 -0.88 1.74 5.51
CA GLN A 2 -2.32 1.52 5.29
C GLN A 2 -2.95 2.64 4.44
N THR A 3 -2.33 2.97 3.31
CA THR A 3 -2.84 4.02 2.41
C THR A 3 -2.53 3.61 0.98
N PRO A 4 -3.49 3.72 0.04
CA PRO A 4 -3.24 3.41 -1.36
C PRO A 4 -2.13 4.28 -1.95
N GLY A 5 -1.35 3.69 -2.85
CA GLY A 5 -0.42 4.43 -3.70
C GLY A 5 -1.15 5.40 -4.62
N ARG A 6 -0.48 6.51 -4.93
CA ARG A 6 -0.89 7.51 -5.91
C ARG A 6 0.27 7.80 -6.85
N CYS A 7 -0.02 7.96 -8.13
CA CYS A 7 0.93 8.45 -9.11
C CYS A 7 0.40 9.69 -9.84
N VAL A 8 1.31 10.51 -10.34
CA VAL A 8 1.01 11.62 -11.25
C VAL A 8 1.93 11.50 -12.44
N LEU A 9 1.36 11.48 -13.63
CA LEU A 9 2.08 11.34 -14.88
C LEU A 9 1.67 12.49 -15.82
N THR A 10 2.62 12.99 -16.60
CA THR A 10 2.32 13.81 -17.77
C THR A 10 2.74 13.00 -18.99
N VAL A 11 1.80 12.74 -19.89
CA VAL A 11 2.01 11.88 -21.07
C VAL A 11 1.53 12.59 -22.32
N TYR A 12 2.20 12.33 -23.44
CA TYR A 12 1.65 12.61 -24.75
C TYR A 12 0.87 11.38 -25.24
N SER A 13 -0.30 11.59 -25.82
CA SER A 13 -1.10 10.55 -26.45
C SER A 13 -1.98 11.13 -27.55
N GLU A 14 -2.10 10.39 -28.67
CA GLU A 14 -3.03 10.74 -29.75
C GLU A 14 -4.49 10.53 -29.31
N GLU A 15 -4.73 9.55 -28.44
CA GLU A 15 -6.04 9.24 -27.89
C GLU A 15 -6.15 9.75 -26.45
N LYS A 16 -7.30 10.31 -26.09
CA LYS A 16 -7.53 10.79 -24.72
C LYS A 16 -7.57 9.60 -23.75
N PRO A 17 -6.70 9.57 -22.72
CA PRO A 17 -6.77 8.54 -21.67
C PRO A 17 -8.14 8.56 -20.97
N THR A 18 -8.64 7.38 -20.62
CA THR A 18 -10.00 7.24 -20.05
C THR A 18 -9.95 7.06 -18.54
N ILE A 19 -10.84 7.74 -17.81
CA ILE A 19 -10.99 7.52 -16.36
C ILE A 19 -11.44 6.08 -16.11
N GLY A 20 -10.84 5.41 -15.13
CA GLY A 20 -11.06 4.00 -14.82
C GLY A 20 -10.22 3.02 -15.65
N GLN A 21 -9.52 3.50 -16.68
CA GLN A 21 -8.58 2.67 -17.45
C GLN A 21 -7.46 2.15 -16.54
N LEU A 22 -7.03 0.91 -16.79
CA LEU A 22 -5.92 0.29 -16.10
C LEU A 22 -4.62 1.10 -16.28
N LEU A 23 -3.91 1.31 -15.19
CA LEU A 23 -2.61 2.00 -15.17
C LEU A 23 -1.56 1.11 -14.52
N GLU A 24 -0.53 0.78 -15.29
CA GLU A 24 0.67 0.09 -14.82
C GLU A 24 1.90 0.97 -15.07
N ILE A 25 2.71 1.16 -14.04
CA ILE A 25 4.04 1.78 -14.17
C ILE A 25 5.06 0.74 -13.79
N SER A 26 6.08 0.56 -14.62
CA SER A 26 7.15 -0.41 -14.43
C SER A 26 8.51 0.28 -14.55
N GLY A 27 9.51 -0.24 -13.85
CA GLY A 27 10.87 0.29 -13.85
C GLY A 27 11.92 -0.79 -13.58
N GLN A 28 13.16 -0.51 -13.97
CA GLN A 28 14.29 -1.42 -13.81
C GLN A 28 15.56 -0.67 -13.47
N MET A 29 16.48 -1.37 -12.83
CA MET A 29 17.89 -0.97 -12.80
C MET A 29 18.59 -1.56 -14.02
N SER A 30 19.70 -0.97 -14.45
CA SER A 30 20.50 -1.50 -15.56
C SER A 30 20.88 -2.97 -15.31
N GLY A 31 20.69 -3.83 -16.31
CA GLY A 31 20.95 -5.27 -16.22
C GLY A 31 20.01 -6.06 -15.30
N GLN A 32 18.91 -5.47 -14.82
CA GLN A 32 17.89 -6.12 -13.99
C GLN A 32 16.56 -6.22 -14.74
N PRO A 33 15.71 -7.22 -14.44
CA PRO A 33 14.41 -7.34 -15.10
C PRO A 33 13.49 -6.17 -14.74
N LEU A 34 12.63 -5.81 -15.68
CA LEU A 34 11.52 -4.88 -15.48
C LEU A 34 10.61 -5.34 -14.35
N ARG A 35 10.29 -4.43 -13.42
CA ARG A 35 9.41 -4.70 -12.28
C ARG A 35 8.31 -3.66 -12.20
N ARG A 36 7.10 -4.13 -11.96
CA ARG A 36 5.93 -3.28 -11.71
C ARG A 36 6.12 -2.45 -10.46
N LEU A 37 6.12 -1.13 -10.62
CA LEU A 37 6.22 -0.12 -9.57
C LEU A 37 4.86 0.30 -9.02
N PHE A 38 3.85 0.36 -9.88
CA PHE A 38 2.52 0.83 -9.57
C PHE A 38 1.49 0.03 -10.38
N PHE A 39 0.36 -0.30 -9.75
CA PHE A 39 -0.74 -0.99 -10.41
C PHE A 39 -2.07 -0.44 -9.91
N GLY A 40 -2.91 0.04 -10.82
CA GLY A 40 -4.18 0.62 -10.43
C GLY A 40 -4.93 1.14 -11.63
N PHE A 41 -5.57 2.28 -11.47
CA PHE A 41 -6.44 2.87 -12.48
C PHE A 41 -6.23 4.39 -12.57
N ILE A 42 -6.64 4.95 -13.70
CA ILE A 42 -6.71 6.39 -13.93
C ILE A 42 -7.89 6.97 -13.14
N ASP A 43 -7.59 7.83 -12.16
CA ASP A 43 -8.60 8.50 -11.32
C ASP A 43 -9.00 9.86 -11.90
N THR A 44 -8.06 10.57 -12.52
CA THR A 44 -8.30 11.88 -13.13
C THR A 44 -7.46 12.06 -14.39
N VAL A 45 -8.05 12.66 -15.41
CA VAL A 45 -7.37 13.08 -16.65
C VAL A 45 -7.63 14.56 -16.86
N THR A 46 -6.57 15.33 -17.05
CA THR A 46 -6.64 16.76 -17.40
C THR A 46 -5.79 16.98 -18.63
N GLU A 47 -6.43 17.41 -19.73
CA GLU A 47 -5.71 17.84 -20.93
C GLU A 47 -5.06 19.20 -20.65
N GLN A 48 -3.76 19.31 -20.85
CA GLN A 48 -3.01 20.54 -20.62
C GLN A 48 -2.83 21.32 -21.92
N GLN A 49 -2.50 20.61 -23.00
CA GLN A 49 -2.33 21.09 -24.38
C GLN A 49 -2.71 19.95 -25.33
N ASN A 50 -2.90 20.25 -26.61
CA ASN A 50 -3.34 19.28 -27.62
C ASN A 50 -2.50 17.98 -27.59
N GLY A 51 -3.10 16.88 -27.13
CA GLY A 51 -2.46 15.57 -27.00
C GLY A 51 -1.56 15.39 -25.76
N ILE A 52 -1.40 16.39 -24.89
CA ILE A 52 -0.66 16.31 -23.63
C ILE A 52 -1.63 16.22 -22.46
N TYR A 53 -1.58 15.11 -21.73
CA TYR A 53 -2.47 14.83 -20.61
C TYR A 53 -1.71 14.68 -19.30
N LYS A 54 -2.22 15.34 -18.27
CA LYS A 54 -1.87 15.07 -16.87
C LYS A 54 -2.83 14.01 -16.32
N ILE A 55 -2.27 12.88 -15.91
CA ILE A 55 -2.98 11.74 -15.34
C ILE A 55 -2.68 11.67 -13.85
N VAL A 56 -3.73 11.53 -13.04
CA VAL A 56 -3.61 11.09 -11.64
C VAL A 56 -4.11 9.66 -11.57
N GLY A 57 -3.24 8.75 -11.11
CA GLY A 57 -3.58 7.35 -10.91
C GLY A 57 -3.66 7.00 -9.44
N ARG A 58 -4.51 6.02 -9.12
CA ARG A 58 -4.63 5.43 -7.78
C ARG A 58 -4.53 3.91 -7.86
N GLU A 59 -3.92 3.31 -6.86
CA GLU A 59 -3.97 1.86 -6.67
C GLU A 59 -5.42 1.39 -6.48
N PHE A 60 -5.74 0.14 -6.83
CA PHE A 60 -7.08 -0.43 -6.63
C PHE A 60 -7.54 -0.34 -5.18
N SER A 61 -6.63 -0.47 -4.21
CA SER A 61 -6.97 -0.29 -2.79
C SER A 61 -7.66 1.06 -2.48
N ALA A 62 -7.53 2.08 -3.33
CA ALA A 62 -8.28 3.34 -3.23
C ALA A 62 -9.80 3.17 -3.36
N MET A 63 -10.25 2.07 -3.94
CA MET A 63 -11.67 1.68 -4.00
C MET A 63 -12.28 1.42 -2.62
N LEU A 64 -11.46 1.21 -1.57
CA LEU A 64 -11.93 1.16 -0.19
C LEU A 64 -12.35 2.54 0.34
N ASN A 65 -12.05 3.65 -0.35
CA ASN A 65 -12.51 4.99 0.04
C ASN A 65 -14.00 5.25 -0.23
N ARG A 66 -14.77 4.20 -0.50
CA ARG A 66 -16.23 4.26 -0.63
C ARG A 66 -16.89 3.89 0.70
N ARG A 67 -18.15 4.28 0.87
CA ARG A 67 -18.95 3.83 2.01
C ARG A 67 -19.20 2.32 1.89
N ILE A 68 -18.92 1.61 2.98
CA ILE A 68 -19.13 0.18 3.15
C ILE A 68 -20.02 -0.01 4.40
N ALA A 69 -21.11 -0.76 4.24
CA ALA A 69 -22.02 -1.11 5.31
C ALA A 69 -22.00 -2.63 5.51
N LEU A 70 -21.70 -3.07 6.73
CA LEU A 70 -21.55 -4.47 7.11
C LEU A 70 -22.32 -4.73 8.40
N ASN A 71 -23.07 -5.82 8.43
CA ASN A 71 -23.74 -6.31 9.63
C ASN A 71 -23.80 -7.84 9.57
N LEU A 72 -22.71 -8.46 9.99
CA LEU A 72 -22.49 -9.89 9.89
C LEU A 72 -22.49 -10.53 11.28
N ARG A 73 -22.99 -11.76 11.39
CA ARG A 73 -23.06 -12.52 12.66
C ARG A 73 -22.32 -13.84 12.52
N HIS A 74 -21.68 -14.28 13.60
CA HIS A 74 -20.90 -15.52 13.64
C HIS A 74 -19.94 -15.66 12.46
N VAL A 75 -19.09 -14.64 12.27
CA VAL A 75 -18.22 -14.53 11.09
C VAL A 75 -16.75 -14.65 11.41
N LYS A 76 -16.01 -15.17 10.43
CA LYS A 76 -14.55 -15.12 10.32
C LYS A 76 -14.13 -13.88 9.50
N PRO A 77 -12.84 -13.50 9.53
CA PRO A 77 -12.33 -12.42 8.69
C PRO A 77 -12.59 -12.62 7.20
N SER A 78 -12.53 -13.86 6.71
CA SER A 78 -12.81 -14.20 5.31
C SER A 78 -14.20 -13.75 4.87
N ASP A 79 -15.20 -13.92 5.73
CA ASP A 79 -16.60 -13.65 5.41
C ASP A 79 -16.82 -12.12 5.32
N VAL A 80 -16.13 -11.36 6.20
CA VAL A 80 -16.11 -9.90 6.15
C VAL A 80 -15.46 -9.41 4.85
N LEU A 81 -14.31 -9.98 4.48
CA LEU A 81 -13.59 -9.62 3.26
C LEU A 81 -14.35 -10.01 1.98
N GLU A 82 -15.09 -11.12 2.00
CA GLU A 82 -15.96 -11.54 0.89
C GLU A 82 -17.09 -10.51 0.67
N GLU A 83 -17.70 -10.01 1.74
CA GLU A 83 -18.73 -8.97 1.63
C GLU A 83 -18.16 -7.63 1.15
N ILE A 84 -16.97 -7.25 1.62
CA ILE A 84 -16.24 -6.09 1.09
C ILE A 84 -15.93 -6.31 -0.40
N SER A 85 -15.52 -7.51 -0.79
CA SER A 85 -15.23 -7.87 -2.19
C SER A 85 -16.46 -7.71 -3.08
N LYS A 86 -17.64 -8.20 -2.66
CA LYS A 86 -18.91 -8.02 -3.39
C LYS A 86 -19.24 -6.54 -3.64
N GLN A 87 -18.97 -5.68 -2.66
CA GLN A 87 -19.25 -4.24 -2.77
C GLN A 87 -18.18 -3.48 -3.55
N THR A 88 -16.95 -4.02 -3.69
CA THR A 88 -15.80 -3.27 -4.21
C THR A 88 -15.16 -3.82 -5.48
N GLY A 89 -15.33 -5.11 -5.76
CA GLY A 89 -14.58 -5.85 -6.78
C GLY A 89 -13.14 -6.20 -6.37
N LEU A 90 -12.71 -5.84 -5.15
CA LEU A 90 -11.35 -6.08 -4.67
C LEU A 90 -11.16 -7.54 -4.24
N GLN A 91 -9.95 -8.05 -4.44
CA GLN A 91 -9.54 -9.36 -3.98
C GLN A 91 -8.61 -9.23 -2.79
N PHE A 92 -8.78 -10.10 -1.79
CA PHE A 92 -8.05 -10.04 -0.53
C PHE A 92 -7.28 -11.33 -0.28
N ILE A 93 -6.10 -11.18 0.31
CA ILE A 93 -5.25 -12.29 0.73
C ILE A 93 -5.11 -12.26 2.24
N LEU A 94 -5.43 -13.39 2.87
CA LEU A 94 -5.20 -13.64 4.28
C LEU A 94 -3.92 -14.48 4.48
N PRO A 95 -3.14 -14.23 5.53
CA PRO A 95 -2.02 -15.09 5.90
C PRO A 95 -2.51 -16.43 6.47
N LYS A 96 -1.60 -17.40 6.52
CA LYS A 96 -1.78 -18.60 7.35
C LYS A 96 -1.55 -18.22 8.82
N SER A 97 -2.64 -17.90 9.53
CA SER A 97 -2.61 -17.48 10.93
C SER A 97 -3.85 -17.98 11.67
N GLU A 98 -3.74 -18.32 12.95
CA GLU A 98 -4.89 -18.88 13.70
C GLU A 98 -6.05 -17.88 13.84
N TRP A 99 -5.77 -16.57 13.87
CA TRP A 99 -6.81 -15.55 13.93
C TRP A 99 -7.77 -15.60 12.73
N THR A 100 -7.33 -16.06 11.55
CA THR A 100 -8.17 -16.13 10.35
C THR A 100 -9.25 -17.20 10.42
N LYS A 101 -9.12 -18.16 11.35
CA LYS A 101 -10.08 -19.23 11.61
C LYS A 101 -11.06 -18.89 12.73
N LYS A 102 -10.77 -17.87 13.53
CA LYS A 102 -11.56 -17.50 14.70
C LYS A 102 -12.83 -16.79 14.28
N THR A 103 -13.95 -17.27 14.80
CA THR A 103 -15.27 -16.66 14.59
C THR A 103 -15.54 -15.65 15.70
N ILE A 104 -16.09 -14.49 15.35
CA ILE A 104 -16.63 -13.54 16.32
C ILE A 104 -18.16 -13.50 16.22
N ALA A 105 -18.83 -13.16 17.33
CA ALA A 105 -20.30 -13.15 17.37
C ALA A 105 -20.91 -12.14 16.38
N ARG A 106 -20.26 -10.98 16.18
CA ARG A 106 -20.76 -9.93 15.31
C ARG A 106 -19.64 -9.05 14.76
N PHE A 107 -19.75 -8.70 13.48
CA PHE A 107 -18.99 -7.62 12.85
C PHE A 107 -19.98 -6.60 12.31
N GLN A 108 -19.92 -5.36 12.80
CA GLN A 108 -20.77 -4.27 12.32
C GLN A 108 -19.90 -3.07 11.98
N HIS A 109 -20.11 -2.50 10.79
CA HIS A 109 -19.37 -1.34 10.32
C HIS A 109 -20.27 -0.48 9.43
N ILE A 110 -20.21 0.84 9.62
CA ILE A 110 -20.81 1.82 8.74
C ILE A 110 -19.79 2.95 8.58
N GLY A 111 -19.15 3.04 7.41
CA GLY A 111 -18.12 4.05 7.18
C GLY A 111 -17.29 3.75 5.94
N GLY A 112 -16.12 4.37 5.82
CA GLY A 112 -15.17 4.06 4.75
C GLY A 112 -14.62 2.63 4.88
N GLY A 113 -14.28 2.02 3.76
CA GLY A 113 -13.67 0.68 3.73
C GLY A 113 -12.32 0.60 4.44
N TYR A 114 -11.52 1.67 4.48
CA TYR A 114 -10.28 1.68 5.28
C TYR A 114 -10.56 1.38 6.77
N GLY A 115 -11.58 2.03 7.34
CA GLY A 115 -11.99 1.77 8.72
C GLY A 115 -12.51 0.34 8.94
N ALA A 116 -13.11 -0.27 7.92
CA ALA A 116 -13.50 -1.68 7.98
C ALA A 116 -12.26 -2.58 8.06
N MET A 117 -11.23 -2.32 7.24
CA MET A 117 -9.97 -3.06 7.26
C MET A 117 -9.24 -2.92 8.60
N ASP A 118 -9.18 -1.70 9.14
CA ASP A 118 -8.57 -1.44 10.45
C ASP A 118 -9.37 -2.13 11.57
N SER A 119 -10.70 -2.17 11.46
CA SER A 119 -11.57 -2.87 12.41
C SER A 119 -11.33 -4.38 12.38
N ILE A 120 -11.07 -4.99 11.21
CA ILE A 120 -10.69 -6.41 11.12
C ILE A 120 -9.37 -6.65 11.88
N LEU A 121 -8.34 -5.84 11.63
CA LEU A 121 -7.06 -5.99 12.34
C LEU A 121 -7.21 -5.85 13.86
N ASN A 122 -8.01 -4.89 14.30
CA ASN A 122 -8.23 -4.62 15.73
C ASN A 122 -9.08 -5.70 16.42
N LEU A 123 -10.22 -6.09 15.85
CA LEU A 123 -11.15 -7.06 16.47
C LEU A 123 -10.54 -8.45 16.60
N TRP A 124 -9.72 -8.86 15.63
CA TRP A 124 -8.99 -10.12 15.68
C TRP A 124 -7.62 -10.03 16.35
N GLN A 125 -7.25 -8.85 16.88
CA GLN A 125 -6.00 -8.59 17.61
C GLN A 125 -4.77 -9.01 16.80
N VAL A 126 -4.75 -8.63 15.52
CA VAL A 126 -3.67 -9.00 14.60
C VAL A 126 -2.39 -8.27 15.00
N GLU A 127 -1.39 -9.02 15.46
CA GLU A 127 -0.10 -8.47 15.86
C GLU A 127 0.58 -7.75 14.69
N LYS A 128 0.97 -6.48 14.92
CA LYS A 128 1.60 -5.63 13.90
C LYS A 128 0.83 -5.67 12.57
N GLY A 129 -0.50 -5.60 12.69
CA GLY A 129 -1.44 -5.72 11.58
C GLY A 129 -1.25 -4.61 10.54
N ILE A 130 -1.30 -5.00 9.27
CA ILE A 130 -1.33 -4.09 8.12
C ILE A 130 -2.34 -4.59 7.10
N TRP A 131 -2.77 -3.68 6.23
CA TRP A 131 -3.33 -4.03 4.95
C TRP A 131 -2.62 -3.20 3.86
N GLN A 132 -2.33 -3.82 2.73
CA GLN A 132 -1.62 -3.16 1.62
C GLN A 132 -1.84 -3.90 0.30
N GLN A 133 -1.91 -3.16 -0.80
CA GLN A 133 -1.96 -3.75 -2.13
C GLN A 133 -0.63 -4.42 -2.48
N GLN A 134 -0.71 -5.61 -3.08
CA GLN A 134 0.42 -6.33 -3.63
C GLN A 134 0.62 -5.96 -5.11
N THR A 135 1.74 -6.39 -5.69
CA THR A 135 2.08 -6.05 -7.08
C THR A 135 1.10 -6.60 -8.10
N ASP A 136 0.33 -7.65 -7.76
CA ASP A 136 -0.71 -8.23 -8.61
C ASP A 136 -2.08 -7.53 -8.47
N GLY A 137 -2.20 -6.55 -7.59
CA GLY A 137 -3.43 -5.80 -7.33
C GLY A 137 -4.29 -6.36 -6.20
N GLN A 138 -4.00 -7.56 -5.69
CA GLN A 138 -4.69 -8.10 -4.51
C GLN A 138 -4.28 -7.35 -3.24
N ILE A 139 -5.16 -7.31 -2.24
CA ILE A 139 -4.89 -6.62 -0.98
C ILE A 139 -4.58 -7.64 0.11
N PHE A 140 -3.34 -7.64 0.58
CA PHE A 140 -2.98 -8.40 1.78
C PHE A 140 -3.56 -7.73 3.01
N ILE A 141 -4.08 -8.51 3.95
CA ILE A 141 -4.45 -8.05 5.31
C ILE A 141 -4.00 -9.08 6.34
N GLY A 142 -3.17 -8.67 7.30
CA GLY A 142 -2.63 -9.55 8.32
C GLY A 142 -1.38 -9.01 9.00
N GLU A 143 -0.63 -9.90 9.65
CA GLU A 143 0.62 -9.54 10.32
C GLU A 143 1.65 -9.04 9.29
N SER A 144 2.29 -7.90 9.56
CA SER A 144 3.26 -7.30 8.63
C SER A 144 4.36 -8.26 8.20
N ILE A 145 4.90 -9.04 9.13
CA ILE A 145 5.95 -10.04 8.88
C ILE A 145 5.50 -11.20 7.97
N LYS A 146 4.19 -11.37 7.75
CA LYS A 146 3.63 -12.37 6.84
C LYS A 146 3.28 -11.81 5.46
N SER A 147 3.46 -10.51 5.25
CA SER A 147 3.34 -9.88 3.94
C SER A 147 4.61 -10.05 3.11
N VAL A 148 4.49 -10.04 1.78
CA VAL A 148 5.64 -10.14 0.86
C VAL A 148 6.74 -9.08 1.14
N PRO A 149 6.43 -7.78 1.34
CA PRO A 149 7.47 -6.82 1.71
C PRO A 149 7.94 -6.98 3.15
N GLY A 150 7.07 -7.28 4.11
CA GLY A 150 7.45 -7.38 5.53
C GLY A 150 8.35 -8.57 5.85
N GLN A 151 8.37 -9.61 5.01
CA GLN A 151 9.32 -10.73 5.09
C GLN A 151 10.75 -10.36 4.65
N LYS A 152 10.93 -9.22 3.99
CA LYS A 152 12.22 -8.82 3.45
C LYS A 152 12.92 -7.87 4.42
N ARG A 153 14.21 -8.10 4.59
CA ARG A 153 15.14 -7.18 5.21
C ARG A 153 16.24 -6.84 4.21
N ILE A 154 16.43 -5.56 3.94
CA ILE A 154 17.41 -5.07 2.97
C ILE A 154 18.47 -4.28 3.71
N LYS A 155 19.72 -4.73 3.64
CA LYS A 155 20.85 -3.95 4.13
C LYS A 155 21.19 -2.87 3.11
N LEU A 156 21.21 -1.62 3.55
CA LEU A 156 21.56 -0.47 2.73
C LEU A 156 22.77 0.21 3.36
N ALA A 157 23.84 0.30 2.58
CA ALA A 157 25.03 1.04 2.96
C ALA A 157 24.70 2.56 2.91
N PRO A 158 25.16 3.37 3.90
CA PRO A 158 24.89 4.81 3.92
C PRO A 158 25.29 5.53 2.62
N GLU A 159 26.30 5.01 1.92
CA GLU A 159 26.85 5.56 0.67
C GLU A 159 25.88 5.46 -0.51
N PHE A 160 24.84 4.62 -0.42
CA PHE A 160 23.78 4.57 -1.44
C PHE A 160 22.82 5.76 -1.38
N PHE A 161 22.84 6.53 -0.30
CA PHE A 161 21.95 7.67 -0.14
C PHE A 161 22.64 8.97 -0.60
N GLU A 162 22.00 9.66 -1.54
CA GLU A 162 22.41 11.01 -1.94
C GLU A 162 22.09 12.03 -0.84
N THR A 163 20.96 11.84 -0.16
CA THR A 163 20.53 12.68 0.96
C THR A 163 19.86 11.82 2.02
N THR A 164 20.08 12.16 3.29
CA THR A 164 19.46 11.47 4.43
C THR A 164 18.90 12.47 5.45
N SER A 165 17.93 11.99 6.21
CA SER A 165 17.28 12.68 7.32
C SER A 165 16.87 11.64 8.35
N VAL A 166 16.44 12.06 9.53
CA VAL A 166 15.97 11.14 10.59
C VAL A 166 14.82 10.25 10.11
N GLN A 167 13.95 10.79 9.24
CA GLN A 167 12.70 10.14 8.83
C GLN A 167 12.76 9.53 7.42
N GLY A 168 13.89 9.63 6.71
CA GLY A 168 13.96 9.18 5.32
C GLY A 168 15.25 9.53 4.61
N GLY A 169 15.41 9.01 3.40
CA GLY A 169 16.58 9.25 2.55
C GLY A 169 16.29 8.98 1.09
N THR A 170 17.05 9.64 0.22
CA THR A 170 16.91 9.56 -1.23
C THR A 170 18.07 8.77 -1.81
N LEU A 171 17.76 7.84 -2.70
CA LEU A 171 18.71 6.99 -3.41
C LEU A 171 18.26 6.80 -4.87
N PRO A 172 19.12 6.27 -5.76
CA PRO A 172 18.68 5.83 -7.09
C PRO A 172 17.53 4.83 -7.00
N LEU A 173 16.65 4.79 -8.01
CA LEU A 173 15.50 3.90 -8.06
C LEU A 173 15.92 2.43 -7.94
N VAL A 174 15.45 1.79 -6.87
CA VAL A 174 15.59 0.36 -6.62
C VAL A 174 14.20 -0.29 -6.62
N PRO A 175 13.73 -0.85 -7.76
CA PRO A 175 12.38 -1.40 -7.90
C PRO A 175 12.01 -2.52 -6.93
N ARG A 176 12.99 -3.12 -6.23
CA ARG A 176 12.73 -4.16 -5.22
C ARG A 176 12.28 -3.58 -3.87
N ILE A 177 12.58 -2.31 -3.58
CA ILE A 177 12.19 -1.66 -2.32
C ILE A 177 10.74 -1.19 -2.46
N ARG A 178 9.91 -1.52 -1.46
CA ARG A 178 8.46 -1.25 -1.41
C ARG A 178 8.08 -0.65 -0.06
N ALA A 179 6.90 -0.03 0.04
CA ALA A 179 6.37 0.24 1.37
C ALA A 179 6.20 -1.12 2.11
N GLY A 180 6.51 -1.13 3.41
CA GLY A 180 6.45 -2.32 4.25
C GLY A 180 7.73 -3.14 4.37
N VAL A 181 8.80 -2.82 3.63
CA VAL A 181 10.09 -3.52 3.82
C VAL A 181 10.78 -3.06 5.10
N GLN A 182 11.53 -3.97 5.73
CA GLN A 182 12.53 -3.60 6.72
C GLN A 182 13.83 -3.23 6.00
N ILE A 183 14.44 -2.13 6.40
CA ILE A 183 15.78 -1.75 5.96
C ILE A 183 16.72 -1.70 7.17
N GLU A 184 17.98 -2.03 6.94
CA GLU A 184 19.04 -1.95 7.94
C GLU A 184 20.08 -0.95 7.43
N ILE A 185 20.25 0.16 8.17
CA ILE A 185 21.21 1.23 7.88
C ILE A 185 22.02 1.47 9.15
N ALA A 186 23.34 1.35 9.08
CA ALA A 186 24.24 1.54 10.23
C ALA A 186 23.74 0.80 11.48
N GLU A 187 23.44 -0.49 11.33
CA GLU A 187 22.94 -1.41 12.36
C GLU A 187 21.55 -1.08 12.95
N LYS A 188 20.87 -0.05 12.45
CA LYS A 188 19.50 0.29 12.85
C LYS A 188 18.50 -0.33 11.89
N ILE A 189 17.53 -1.06 12.45
CA ILE A 189 16.39 -1.58 11.71
C ILE A 189 15.31 -0.50 11.65
N LEU A 190 14.89 -0.16 10.44
CA LEU A 190 13.87 0.83 10.14
C LEU A 190 12.80 0.20 9.25
N TYR A 191 11.56 0.68 9.36
CA TYR A 191 10.42 0.21 8.58
C TYR A 191 10.06 1.26 7.54
N VAL A 192 10.14 0.91 6.26
CA VAL A 192 9.75 1.81 5.17
C VAL A 192 8.24 1.98 5.17
N ASN A 193 7.74 3.17 5.48
CA ASN A 193 6.31 3.43 5.63
C ASN A 193 5.65 3.89 4.33
N SER A 194 6.42 4.56 3.46
CA SER A 194 6.03 5.11 2.17
C SER A 194 7.28 5.32 1.30
N ILE A 195 7.06 5.38 -0.01
CA ILE A 195 8.10 5.64 -1.02
C ILE A 195 7.57 6.69 -1.97
N GLU A 196 8.41 7.65 -2.31
CA GLU A 196 8.16 8.62 -3.36
C GLU A 196 9.17 8.37 -4.49
N ILE A 197 8.69 8.30 -5.73
CA ILE A 197 9.54 8.08 -6.90
C ILE A 197 9.40 9.28 -7.81
N MET A 198 10.53 9.88 -8.19
CA MET A 198 10.61 10.99 -9.13
C MET A 198 11.77 10.76 -10.10
N GLY A 199 11.45 10.52 -11.37
CA GLY A 199 12.45 10.18 -12.38
C GLY A 199 13.20 8.89 -12.03
N ASP A 200 14.52 8.98 -11.97
CA ASP A 200 15.45 7.90 -11.63
C ASP A 200 15.77 7.81 -10.13
N LYS A 201 15.12 8.64 -9.29
CA LYS A 201 15.33 8.68 -7.84
C LYS A 201 14.12 8.15 -7.09
N MET A 202 14.40 7.55 -5.93
CA MET A 202 13.39 7.18 -4.95
C MET A 202 13.75 7.76 -3.58
N ARG A 203 12.77 8.34 -2.90
CA ARG A 203 12.85 8.71 -1.49
C ARG A 203 12.12 7.64 -0.67
N LEU A 204 12.83 7.06 0.28
CA LEU A 204 12.25 6.20 1.30
C LEU A 204 11.90 7.08 2.50
N ASN A 205 10.67 6.94 3.00
CA ASN A 205 10.32 7.45 4.32
C ASN A 205 10.19 6.25 5.26
N TRP A 206 10.72 6.37 6.48
CA TRP A 206 10.80 5.26 7.42
C TRP A 206 10.45 5.66 8.84
N GLN A 207 10.13 4.66 9.65
CA GLN A 207 9.82 4.78 11.06
C GLN A 207 10.59 3.72 11.87
N LEU A 208 10.86 4.01 13.15
CA LEU A 208 11.44 3.05 14.08
C LEU A 208 10.42 1.96 14.44
N ASP A 209 9.19 2.36 14.77
CA ASP A 209 8.09 1.45 15.05
C ASP A 209 6.77 2.04 14.50
N PRO A 210 6.27 1.52 13.37
CA PRO A 210 5.00 1.94 12.78
C PRO A 210 3.76 1.66 13.65
N TRP A 211 3.89 0.78 14.64
CA TRP A 211 2.77 0.35 15.49
C TRP A 211 2.80 0.98 16.89
N ALA A 212 3.79 1.83 17.17
CA ALA A 212 3.85 2.57 18.42
C ALA A 212 2.61 3.48 18.55
N LYS A 213 1.83 3.28 19.61
CA LYS A 213 0.74 4.19 19.97
C LYS A 213 1.37 5.49 20.47
N HIS A 214 1.42 6.51 19.62
CA HIS A 214 1.73 7.85 20.09
C HIS A 214 0.55 8.33 20.94
N LEU A 215 0.72 8.28 22.26
CA LEU A 215 -0.12 9.04 23.18
C LEU A 215 0.13 10.52 22.85
N GLN A 216 -0.73 11.12 22.01
CA GLN A 216 -0.78 12.57 21.97
C GLN A 216 -1.39 13.02 23.27
N ALA A 217 -0.58 13.65 24.12
CA ALA A 217 -1.09 14.44 25.22
C ALA A 217 -2.02 15.50 24.60
N ILE A 218 -3.29 15.46 24.98
CA ILE A 218 -4.22 16.54 24.70
C ILE A 218 -3.67 17.76 25.45
N GLN A 219 -3.16 18.75 24.73
CA GLN A 219 -2.98 20.12 25.21
C GLN A 219 -4.08 20.97 24.62
#